data_AF-A0A945FAX8-F1
#
_entry.id   AF-A0A945FAX8-F1
#
_cell.length_a   1.000
_cell.length_b   1.000
_cell.length_c   1.000
_cell.angle_alpha   90.00
_cell.angle_beta   90.00
_cell.angle_gamma   90.00
#
_symmetry.space_group_name_H-M   'P 1'
#
loop_
_entity.id
_entity.type
_entity.pdbx_description
1 polymer ?
#
loop_
_entity_poly.entity_id
_entity_poly.type
_entity_poly.pdbx_seq_one_letter_code
_entity_poly.pdbx_strand_id
1 'polypeptide(L)'
;MKIDVIIIGIIAALSGLYALNSTFGIAGAGAGFAVMVVYALLLKVKPKKWEEKTFFQNIRFKLPFIIVLSGVIWVLAGKFNFPVWWQIEFVAFAFVGFSFFMLLDWKTFKQEKSSFDWVKRILVTYALASAIFIGATAQLPQFDPEFELAKLNRPPVKLEGLAGPEVIAAGREVFENNKCFNCHKVFWEGNSDRGPNLGSKQIGLYTGDYIKDQILNPRKNQSPGFEDAKSKKAMPTYYGDDLSEDELSALVSYLKTLRDPTHMPVEGKFPNQWTWWDDKDVIATGQQVFEGLQPETEGLTCAVCHGKDGIPMMTGALDFRNENNADTTKIEGDHTDKPLKEWPDALWYRRVTRGVPNTPMAPWGMIFPHLYLWKAEAYARTFHDPLDKRTAIRPVPPIPTKEEIESWKTDGLFMDPLL
;
A
#
# COMPACT_ATOMS: atom_id res chain seq x y z
N MET A 1 19.03 -10.42 -51.93
CA MET A 1 17.69 -10.18 -52.52
C MET A 1 16.72 -11.36 -52.42
N LYS A 2 17.05 -12.61 -52.79
CA LYS A 2 16.07 -13.72 -52.66
C LYS A 2 16.02 -14.39 -51.27
N ILE A 3 17.12 -14.38 -50.51
CA ILE A 3 17.19 -14.97 -49.16
C ILE A 3 16.48 -14.08 -48.13
N ASP A 4 16.59 -12.76 -48.28
CA ASP A 4 16.00 -11.76 -47.36
C ASP A 4 14.47 -11.82 -47.35
N VAL A 5 13.84 -12.03 -48.51
CA VAL A 5 12.38 -12.12 -48.65
C VAL A 5 11.82 -13.38 -48.01
N ILE A 6 12.56 -14.49 -48.08
CA ILE A 6 12.15 -15.77 -47.47
C ILE A 6 12.24 -15.68 -45.93
N ILE A 7 13.31 -15.08 -45.42
CA ILE A 7 13.50 -14.89 -43.97
C ILE A 7 12.42 -13.94 -43.41
N ILE A 8 12.15 -12.82 -44.10
CA ILE A 8 11.08 -11.88 -43.71
C ILE A 8 9.71 -12.57 -43.76
N GLY A 9 9.44 -13.40 -44.77
CA GLY A 9 8.20 -14.18 -44.88
C GLY A 9 8.02 -15.19 -43.75
N ILE A 10 9.08 -15.89 -43.35
CA ILE A 10 9.05 -16.86 -42.24
C ILE A 10 8.83 -16.14 -40.90
N ILE A 11 9.52 -15.02 -40.66
CA ILE A 11 9.34 -14.21 -39.45
C ILE A 11 7.91 -13.66 -39.37
N ALA A 12 7.35 -13.18 -40.49
CA ALA A 12 5.98 -12.69 -40.54
C ALA A 12 4.95 -13.80 -40.28
N ALA A 13 5.16 -15.01 -40.83
CA ALA A 13 4.28 -16.15 -40.62
C ALA A 13 4.30 -16.65 -39.16
N LEU A 14 5.49 -16.77 -38.56
CA LEU A 14 5.65 -17.18 -37.16
C LEU A 14 5.10 -16.13 -36.18
N SER A 15 5.30 -14.85 -36.49
CA SER A 15 4.72 -13.74 -35.70
C SER A 15 3.19 -13.69 -35.83
N GLY A 16 2.63 -14.01 -37.00
CA GLY A 16 1.20 -14.14 -37.23
C GLY A 16 0.57 -15.34 -36.50
N LEU A 17 1.28 -16.46 -36.41
CA LEU A 17 0.87 -17.64 -35.64
C LEU A 17 0.89 -17.37 -34.14
N TYR A 18 1.92 -16.70 -33.62
CA TYR A 18 1.98 -16.23 -32.24
C TYR A 18 0.88 -15.20 -31.94
N ALA A 19 0.48 -14.44 -32.96
CA ALA A 19 -0.52 -13.39 -32.83
C ALA A 19 -1.95 -13.90 -32.57
N LEU A 20 -2.28 -15.10 -33.04
CA LEU A 20 -3.61 -15.69 -32.92
C LEU A 20 -3.93 -16.21 -31.50
N ASN A 21 -2.91 -16.40 -30.65
CA ASN A 21 -3.07 -16.97 -29.31
C ASN A 21 -3.00 -15.92 -28.17
N SER A 22 -2.92 -14.62 -28.47
CA SER A 22 -3.00 -13.58 -27.44
C SER A 22 -3.55 -12.27 -28.00
N THR A 23 -4.23 -11.49 -27.15
CA THR A 23 -4.69 -10.13 -27.50
C THR A 23 -3.52 -9.20 -27.86
N PHE A 24 -2.36 -9.39 -27.23
CA PHE A 24 -1.09 -8.74 -27.59
C PHE A 24 -0.63 -9.11 -28.99
N GLY A 25 -0.88 -10.34 -29.38
CA GLY A 25 -0.62 -10.88 -30.69
C GLY A 25 -1.35 -10.16 -31.82
N ILE A 26 -2.66 -10.03 -31.70
CA ILE A 26 -3.50 -9.33 -32.69
C ILE A 26 -3.07 -7.87 -32.83
N ALA A 27 -2.76 -7.19 -31.71
CA ALA A 27 -2.23 -5.83 -31.72
C ALA A 27 -0.86 -5.75 -32.42
N GLY A 28 0.03 -6.71 -32.16
CA GLY A 28 1.34 -6.82 -32.82
C GLY A 28 1.25 -7.09 -34.33
N ALA A 29 0.33 -7.97 -34.75
CA ALA A 29 0.07 -8.24 -36.17
C ALA A 29 -0.51 -7.01 -36.88
N GLY A 30 -1.43 -6.29 -36.23
CA GLY A 30 -1.97 -5.03 -36.74
C GLY A 30 -0.90 -3.96 -36.92
N ALA A 31 0.00 -3.80 -35.93
CA ALA A 31 1.13 -2.89 -36.01
C ALA A 31 2.12 -3.29 -37.13
N GLY A 32 2.42 -4.58 -37.25
CA GLY A 32 3.28 -5.11 -38.32
C GLY A 32 2.69 -4.87 -39.72
N PHE A 33 1.39 -5.09 -39.90
CA PHE A 33 0.69 -4.78 -41.15
C PHE A 33 0.72 -3.29 -41.47
N ALA A 34 0.47 -2.42 -40.49
CA ALA A 34 0.56 -0.98 -40.66
C ALA A 34 1.97 -0.54 -41.12
N VAL A 35 3.04 -1.10 -40.53
CA VAL A 35 4.43 -0.83 -40.94
C VAL A 35 4.68 -1.27 -42.38
N MET A 36 4.21 -2.46 -42.78
CA MET A 36 4.36 -2.96 -44.15
C MET A 36 3.63 -2.08 -45.17
N VAL A 37 2.41 -1.64 -44.87
CA VAL A 37 1.64 -0.72 -45.72
C VAL A 37 2.33 0.63 -45.83
N VAL A 38 2.77 1.21 -44.71
CA VAL A 38 3.52 2.48 -44.71
C VAL A 38 4.80 2.35 -45.52
N TYR A 39 5.55 1.26 -45.37
CA TYR A 39 6.76 1.00 -46.14
C TYR A 39 6.47 0.87 -47.65
N ALA A 40 5.43 0.12 -48.03
CA ALA A 40 5.02 -0.01 -49.42
C ALA A 40 4.54 1.31 -50.04
N LEU A 41 3.89 2.17 -49.26
CA LEU A 41 3.51 3.52 -49.67
C LEU A 41 4.74 4.43 -49.84
N LEU A 42 5.69 4.38 -48.90
CA LEU A 42 6.94 5.15 -48.97
C LEU A 42 7.80 4.75 -50.19
N LEU A 43 7.81 3.48 -50.58
CA LEU A 43 8.51 3.01 -51.79
C LEU A 43 7.91 3.55 -53.10
N LYS A 44 6.62 3.94 -53.10
CA LYS A 44 5.97 4.56 -54.27
C LYS A 44 6.21 6.07 -54.37
N VAL A 45 6.76 6.69 -53.33
CA VAL A 45 7.11 8.11 -53.35
C VAL A 45 8.38 8.29 -54.17
N LYS A 46 8.31 9.07 -55.26
CA LYS A 46 9.49 9.37 -56.09
C LYS A 46 10.58 10.01 -55.21
N PRO A 47 11.82 9.50 -55.21
CA PRO A 47 12.88 10.07 -54.40
C PRO A 47 13.15 11.51 -54.84
N LYS A 48 12.82 12.47 -53.97
CA LYS A 48 13.21 13.86 -54.15
C LYS A 48 14.71 13.96 -53.86
N LYS A 49 15.47 14.72 -54.65
CA LYS A 49 16.86 15.02 -54.32
C LYS A 49 16.89 15.68 -52.93
N TRP A 50 17.58 15.05 -51.99
CA TRP A 50 17.69 15.53 -50.62
C TRP A 50 18.63 16.73 -50.62
N GLU A 51 18.09 17.92 -50.37
CA GLU A 51 18.90 19.09 -50.08
C GLU A 51 19.37 19.00 -48.62
N GLU A 52 20.68 19.14 -48.38
CA GLU A 52 21.23 19.15 -47.03
C GLU A 52 20.64 20.30 -46.22
N LYS A 53 19.77 19.99 -45.26
CA LYS A 53 19.23 20.97 -44.32
C LYS A 53 20.30 21.39 -43.32
N THR A 54 20.29 22.65 -42.91
CA THR A 54 21.14 23.11 -41.80
C THR A 54 20.59 22.63 -40.45
N PHE A 55 21.44 22.59 -39.41
CA PHE A 55 21.05 22.20 -38.06
C PHE A 55 19.79 22.93 -37.56
N PHE A 56 19.75 24.26 -37.76
CA PHE A 56 18.61 25.09 -37.35
C PHE A 56 17.33 24.80 -38.15
N GLN A 57 17.43 24.52 -39.45
CA GLN A 57 16.28 24.15 -40.27
C GLN A 57 15.69 22.80 -39.82
N ASN A 58 16.55 21.87 -39.41
CA ASN A 58 16.16 20.56 -38.95
C ASN A 58 15.45 20.64 -37.58
N ILE A 59 15.98 21.42 -36.63
CA ILE A 59 15.33 21.68 -35.33
C ILE A 59 13.97 22.34 -35.54
N ARG A 60 13.92 23.45 -36.28
CA ARG A 60 12.69 24.23 -36.46
C ARG A 60 11.55 23.39 -37.03
N PHE A 61 11.87 22.44 -37.91
CA PHE A 61 10.87 21.58 -38.53
C PHE A 61 10.41 20.44 -37.60
N LYS A 62 11.32 19.81 -36.86
CA LYS A 62 11.02 18.59 -36.08
C LYS A 62 10.59 18.85 -34.64
N LEU A 63 11.08 19.92 -34.02
CA LEU A 63 10.79 20.24 -32.63
C LEU A 63 9.28 20.38 -32.34
N PRO A 64 8.46 21.04 -33.18
CA PRO A 64 7.02 21.12 -32.95
C PRO A 64 6.33 19.75 -32.91
N PHE A 65 6.72 18.82 -33.79
CA PHE A 65 6.16 17.47 -33.80
C PHE A 65 6.49 16.70 -32.53
N ILE A 66 7.72 16.84 -32.02
CA ILE A 66 8.15 16.18 -30.80
C ILE A 66 7.47 16.76 -29.57
N ILE A 67 7.24 18.08 -29.52
CA ILE A 67 6.47 18.72 -28.45
C ILE A 67 5.03 18.18 -28.44
N VAL A 68 4.38 18.12 -29.61
CA VAL A 68 3.01 17.58 -29.73
C VAL A 68 2.99 16.10 -29.32
N LEU A 69 3.93 15.29 -29.82
CA LEU A 69 4.04 13.87 -29.47
C LEU A 69 4.26 13.69 -27.95
N SER A 70 5.11 14.50 -27.34
CA SER A 70 5.39 14.47 -25.90
C SER A 70 4.13 14.79 -25.09
N GLY A 71 3.35 15.80 -25.51
CA GLY A 71 2.06 16.12 -24.88
C GLY A 71 1.06 14.96 -24.98
N VAL A 72 0.99 14.29 -26.15
CA VAL A 72 0.13 13.11 -26.33
C VAL A 72 0.58 11.95 -25.44
N ILE A 73 1.89 11.66 -25.40
CA ILE A 73 2.45 10.61 -24.53
C ILE A 73 2.14 10.89 -23.07
N TRP A 74 2.33 12.13 -22.61
CA TRP A 74 2.03 12.55 -21.24
C TRP A 74 0.57 12.32 -20.87
N VAL A 75 -0.37 12.81 -21.69
CA VAL A 75 -1.82 12.67 -21.44
C VAL A 75 -2.25 11.21 -21.46
N LEU A 76 -1.76 10.41 -22.41
CA LEU A 76 -2.08 8.99 -22.49
C LEU A 76 -1.54 8.22 -21.29
N ALA A 77 -0.26 8.42 -20.92
CA ALA A 77 0.34 7.76 -19.77
C ALA A 77 -0.39 8.10 -18.46
N GLY A 78 -0.81 9.37 -18.29
CA GLY A 78 -1.68 9.78 -17.19
C GLY A 78 -3.03 9.06 -17.20
N LYS A 79 -3.69 8.95 -18.37
CA LYS A 79 -4.97 8.23 -18.51
C LYS A 79 -4.85 6.74 -18.18
N PHE A 80 -3.69 6.13 -18.39
CA PHE A 80 -3.40 4.74 -18.02
C PHE A 80 -2.89 4.58 -16.57
N ASN A 81 -2.95 5.63 -15.74
CA ASN A 81 -2.54 5.62 -14.33
C ASN A 81 -1.07 5.27 -14.09
N PHE A 82 -0.16 5.59 -15.03
CA PHE A 82 1.27 5.45 -14.77
C PHE A 82 1.74 6.50 -13.74
N PRO A 83 2.63 6.15 -12.79
CA PRO A 83 3.23 7.12 -11.87
C PRO A 83 3.97 8.24 -12.61
N VAL A 84 4.02 9.44 -12.03
CA VAL A 84 4.60 10.64 -12.66
C VAL A 84 6.03 10.43 -13.17
N TRP A 85 6.88 9.72 -12.43
CA TRP A 85 8.25 9.42 -12.85
C TRP A 85 8.32 8.62 -14.16
N TRP A 86 7.42 7.66 -14.36
CA TRP A 86 7.32 6.91 -15.62
C TRP A 86 6.82 7.78 -16.77
N GLN A 87 5.89 8.72 -16.50
CA GLN A 87 5.43 9.67 -17.53
C GLN A 87 6.57 10.58 -18.01
N ILE A 88 7.40 11.07 -17.07
CA ILE A 88 8.60 11.85 -17.37
C ILE A 88 9.56 11.03 -18.23
N GLU A 89 9.81 9.78 -17.87
CA GLU A 89 10.69 8.88 -18.61
C GLU A 89 10.19 8.65 -20.05
N PHE A 90 8.90 8.37 -20.25
CA PHE A 90 8.33 8.19 -21.58
C PHE A 90 8.47 9.44 -22.46
N VAL A 91 8.27 10.63 -21.90
CA VAL A 91 8.50 11.89 -22.60
C VAL A 91 9.99 12.08 -22.91
N ALA A 92 10.88 11.77 -21.97
CA ALA A 92 12.32 11.85 -22.19
C ALA A 92 12.78 10.97 -23.36
N PHE A 93 12.23 9.76 -23.50
CA PHE A 93 12.50 8.88 -24.65
C PHE A 93 12.10 9.49 -26.00
N ALA A 94 11.01 10.27 -26.06
CA ALA A 94 10.65 11.00 -27.29
C ALA A 94 11.72 12.03 -27.69
N PHE A 95 12.33 12.70 -26.70
CA PHE A 95 13.45 13.63 -26.93
C PHE A 95 14.77 12.91 -27.27
N VAL A 96 15.00 11.68 -26.78
CA VAL A 96 16.11 10.84 -27.25
C VAL A 96 15.91 10.48 -28.72
N GLY A 97 14.70 10.09 -29.11
CA GLY A 97 14.34 9.87 -30.51
C GLY A 97 14.55 11.11 -31.38
N PHE A 98 14.16 12.28 -30.90
CA PHE A 98 14.44 13.56 -31.57
C PHE A 98 15.94 13.77 -31.83
N SER A 99 16.77 13.57 -30.81
CA SER A 99 18.23 13.64 -30.93
C SER A 99 18.76 12.67 -31.99
N PHE A 100 18.23 11.45 -32.04
CA PHE A 100 18.61 10.46 -33.05
C PHE A 100 18.20 10.90 -34.48
N PHE A 101 16.97 11.39 -34.67
CA PHE A 101 16.53 11.94 -35.95
C PHE A 101 17.30 13.19 -36.37
N MET A 102 17.77 13.99 -35.42
CA MET A 102 18.64 15.14 -35.67
C MET A 102 20.03 14.71 -36.14
N LEU A 103 20.56 13.63 -35.57
CA LEU A 103 21.84 13.04 -35.98
C LEU A 103 21.77 12.41 -37.39
N LEU A 104 20.68 11.70 -37.72
CA LEU A 104 20.52 11.05 -39.03
C LEU A 104 20.39 12.06 -40.19
N ASP A 105 19.72 13.18 -39.96
CA ASP A 105 19.57 14.26 -40.95
C ASP A 105 20.71 15.29 -40.87
N TRP A 106 21.77 15.00 -40.12
CA TRP A 106 22.95 15.86 -40.09
C TRP A 106 23.69 15.77 -41.42
N LYS A 107 24.40 16.85 -41.78
CA LYS A 107 25.24 16.87 -42.98
C LYS A 107 26.21 15.68 -43.00
N THR A 108 26.39 15.11 -44.18
CA THR A 108 27.35 14.02 -44.39
C THR A 108 28.72 14.49 -43.93
N PHE A 109 29.33 13.78 -42.97
CA PHE A 109 30.65 14.15 -42.49
C PHE A 109 31.66 14.00 -43.64
N LYS A 110 32.52 15.01 -43.79
CA LYS A 110 33.66 14.90 -44.71
C LYS A 110 34.60 13.82 -44.19
N GLN A 111 35.13 13.00 -45.10
CA GLN A 111 36.13 12.01 -44.76
C GLN A 111 37.35 12.71 -44.13
N GLU A 112 37.79 12.19 -42.99
CA GLU A 112 38.93 12.74 -42.27
C GLU A 112 40.21 12.55 -43.08
N LYS A 113 41.07 13.58 -43.08
CA LYS A 113 42.26 13.63 -43.94
C LYS A 113 43.47 12.96 -43.30
N SER A 114 43.44 12.73 -41.98
CA SER A 114 44.56 12.19 -41.18
C SER A 114 44.07 11.11 -40.22
N SER A 115 44.85 10.05 -40.07
CA SER A 115 44.60 8.99 -39.07
C SER A 115 44.66 9.50 -37.63
N PHE A 116 45.32 10.63 -37.37
CA PHE A 116 45.41 11.22 -36.03
C PHE A 116 44.14 11.99 -35.63
N ASP A 117 43.39 12.51 -36.61
CA ASP A 117 42.14 13.24 -36.35
C ASP A 117 41.08 12.32 -35.72
N TRP A 118 41.02 11.06 -36.18
CA TRP A 118 40.12 10.05 -35.65
C TRP A 118 40.45 9.68 -34.19
N VAL A 119 41.74 9.53 -33.86
CA VAL A 119 42.20 9.26 -32.49
C VAL A 119 41.80 10.40 -31.56
N LYS A 120 42.03 11.65 -31.97
CA LYS A 120 41.62 12.83 -31.22
C LYS A 120 40.10 12.86 -31.01
N ARG A 121 39.32 12.54 -32.04
CA ARG A 121 37.86 12.55 -31.98
C ARG A 121 37.32 11.49 -31.02
N ILE A 122 37.85 10.28 -31.05
CA ILE A 122 37.52 9.24 -30.06
C ILE A 122 37.83 9.72 -28.66
N LEU A 123 39.06 10.18 -28.40
CA LEU A 123 39.47 10.61 -27.06
C LEU A 123 38.59 11.74 -26.53
N VAL A 124 38.29 12.74 -27.35
CA VAL A 124 37.42 13.87 -26.98
C VAL A 124 35.99 13.42 -26.73
N THR A 125 35.43 12.54 -27.58
CA THR A 125 34.06 12.01 -27.38
C THR A 125 33.95 11.23 -26.08
N TYR A 126 34.90 10.34 -25.80
CA TYR A 126 34.89 9.56 -24.56
C TYR A 126 35.16 10.42 -23.33
N ALA A 127 36.10 11.38 -23.41
CA ALA A 127 36.36 12.30 -22.31
C ALA A 127 35.14 13.17 -21.99
N LEU A 128 34.46 13.71 -23.01
CA LEU A 128 33.25 14.51 -22.84
C LEU A 128 32.10 13.69 -22.26
N ALA A 129 31.83 12.51 -22.83
CA ALA A 129 30.79 11.62 -22.32
C ALA A 129 31.07 11.21 -20.87
N SER A 130 32.32 10.84 -20.56
CA SER A 130 32.74 10.49 -19.20
C SER A 130 32.55 11.65 -18.24
N ALA A 131 32.94 12.87 -18.62
CA ALA A 131 32.75 14.06 -17.78
C ALA A 131 31.26 14.34 -17.52
N ILE A 132 30.40 14.18 -18.52
CA ILE A 132 28.94 14.33 -18.37
C ILE A 132 28.39 13.26 -17.43
N PHE A 133 28.76 12.00 -17.62
CA PHE A 133 28.29 10.91 -16.75
C PHE A 133 28.78 11.07 -15.32
N ILE A 134 30.06 11.39 -15.11
CA ILE A 134 30.62 11.66 -13.78
C ILE A 134 29.90 12.85 -13.13
N GLY A 135 29.73 13.96 -13.87
CA GLY A 135 29.05 15.14 -13.35
C GLY A 135 27.60 14.88 -12.98
N ALA A 136 26.84 14.23 -13.87
CA ALA A 136 25.44 13.89 -13.63
C ALA A 136 25.27 12.89 -12.48
N THR A 137 26.10 11.85 -12.43
CA THR A 137 26.02 10.84 -11.37
C THR A 137 26.48 11.40 -10.02
N ALA A 138 27.45 12.32 -9.98
CA ALA A 138 27.86 13.00 -8.75
C ALA A 138 26.74 13.84 -8.11
N GLN A 139 25.71 14.23 -8.86
CA GLN A 139 24.52 14.93 -8.33
C GLN A 139 23.43 13.98 -7.84
N LEU A 140 23.52 12.68 -8.16
CA LEU A 140 22.59 11.68 -7.63
C LEU A 140 22.99 11.30 -6.19
N PRO A 141 22.04 10.84 -5.36
CA PRO A 141 22.36 10.28 -4.04
C PRO A 141 23.39 9.17 -4.19
N GLN A 142 24.63 9.44 -3.78
CA GLN A 142 25.71 8.47 -3.81
C GLN A 142 25.70 7.64 -2.53
N PHE A 143 26.27 6.43 -2.63
CA PHE A 143 26.61 5.65 -1.45
C PHE A 143 27.57 6.46 -0.59
N ASP A 144 27.13 6.84 0.60
CA ASP A 144 27.96 7.52 1.60
C ASP A 144 28.46 6.45 2.58
N PRO A 145 29.76 6.06 2.52
CA PRO A 145 30.31 5.04 3.39
C PRO A 145 30.16 5.40 4.86
N GLU A 146 30.25 6.69 5.23
CA GLU A 146 30.09 7.13 6.61
C GLU A 146 28.63 7.01 7.07
N PHE A 147 27.68 7.34 6.21
CA PHE A 147 26.25 7.14 6.49
C PHE A 147 25.89 5.66 6.66
N GLU A 148 26.43 4.78 5.83
CA GLU A 148 26.20 3.33 5.94
C GLU A 148 26.95 2.72 7.14
N LEU A 149 28.18 3.17 7.43
CA LEU A 149 28.90 2.83 8.66
C LEU A 149 28.16 3.32 9.90
N ALA A 150 27.55 4.50 9.85
CA ALA A 150 26.75 5.03 10.95
C ALA A 150 25.52 4.15 11.22
N LYS A 151 24.89 3.56 10.19
CA LYS A 151 23.82 2.57 10.40
C LYS A 151 24.33 1.29 11.07
N LEU A 152 25.53 0.82 10.69
CA LEU A 152 26.13 -0.39 11.26
C LEU A 152 26.65 -0.18 12.70
N ASN A 153 27.14 1.02 13.01
CA ASN A 153 27.70 1.39 14.30
C ASN A 153 26.69 2.10 15.21
N ARG A 154 25.39 2.07 14.88
CA ARG A 154 24.37 2.61 15.79
C ARG A 154 24.46 1.86 17.11
N PRO A 155 24.54 2.57 18.25
CA PRO A 155 24.48 1.91 19.53
C PRO A 155 23.16 1.14 19.60
N PRO A 156 23.17 -0.12 20.08
CA PRO A 156 21.96 -0.90 20.19
C PRO A 156 20.94 -0.12 21.02
N VAL A 157 19.66 -0.19 20.64
CA VAL A 157 18.59 0.34 21.48
C VAL A 157 18.70 -0.37 22.82
N LYS A 158 18.97 0.39 23.88
CA LYS A 158 18.96 -0.11 25.25
C LYS A 158 17.74 0.47 25.92
N LEU A 159 16.84 -0.39 26.37
CA LEU A 159 15.61 0.07 27.04
C LEU A 159 15.88 0.59 28.46
N GLU A 160 17.05 0.28 29.02
CA GLU A 160 17.48 0.73 30.34
C GLU A 160 17.52 2.27 30.42
N GLY A 161 16.59 2.85 31.18
CA GLY A 161 16.47 4.30 31.41
C GLY A 161 15.56 5.06 30.44
N LEU A 162 14.92 4.40 29.47
CA LEU A 162 13.91 5.02 28.60
C LEU A 162 12.52 4.98 29.24
N ALA A 163 11.71 6.02 29.03
CA ALA A 163 10.30 6.05 29.39
C ALA A 163 9.40 5.73 28.18
N GLY A 164 8.09 5.57 28.43
CA GLY A 164 7.11 5.10 27.43
C GLY A 164 7.21 5.78 26.05
N PRO A 165 7.20 7.12 25.96
CA PRO A 165 7.28 7.82 24.68
C PRO A 165 8.58 7.55 23.91
N GLU A 166 9.71 7.50 24.61
CA GLU A 166 11.02 7.27 24.01
C GLU A 166 11.15 5.83 23.50
N VAL A 167 10.59 4.85 24.23
CA VAL A 167 10.53 3.45 23.77
C VAL A 167 9.67 3.31 22.50
N ILE A 168 8.54 4.01 22.43
CA ILE A 168 7.68 4.03 21.24
C ILE A 168 8.41 4.65 20.05
N ALA A 169 9.10 5.77 20.26
CA ALA A 169 9.89 6.43 19.22
C ALA A 169 11.01 5.50 18.70
N ALA A 170 11.75 4.86 19.60
CA ALA A 170 12.77 3.86 19.24
C ALA A 170 12.15 2.69 18.46
N GLY A 171 10.98 2.20 18.87
CA GLY A 171 10.26 1.15 18.16
C GLY A 171 9.86 1.55 16.73
N ARG A 172 9.43 2.79 16.51
CA ARG A 172 9.16 3.32 15.17
C ARG A 172 10.43 3.37 14.33
N GLU A 173 11.55 3.79 14.90
CA GLU A 173 12.84 3.78 14.20
C GLU A 173 13.25 2.36 13.81
N VAL A 174 13.08 1.37 14.69
CA VAL A 174 13.32 -0.05 14.37
C VAL A 174 12.43 -0.48 13.19
N PHE A 175 11.15 -0.12 13.19
CA PHE A 175 10.22 -0.43 12.10
C PHE A 175 10.67 0.16 10.75
N GLU A 176 11.15 1.42 10.75
CA GLU A 176 11.61 2.12 9.57
C GLU A 176 12.97 1.59 9.05
N ASN A 177 13.92 1.40 9.95
CA ASN A 177 15.27 0.95 9.62
C ASN A 177 15.27 -0.47 9.05
N ASN A 178 14.42 -1.35 9.59
CA ASN A 178 14.25 -2.73 9.15
C ASN A 178 13.28 -2.89 7.96
N LYS A 179 12.93 -1.77 7.31
CA LYS A 179 12.18 -1.72 6.05
C LYS A 179 10.79 -2.34 6.14
N CYS A 180 10.18 -2.35 7.32
CA CYS A 180 8.82 -2.86 7.49
C CYS A 180 7.81 -2.07 6.64
N PHE A 181 8.00 -0.76 6.46
CA PHE A 181 7.21 0.10 5.56
C PHE A 181 7.20 -0.32 4.08
N ASN A 182 8.17 -1.14 3.65
CA ASN A 182 8.18 -1.63 2.27
C ASN A 182 7.06 -2.63 2.00
N CYS A 183 6.52 -3.28 3.04
CA CYS A 183 5.47 -4.28 2.93
C CYS A 183 4.22 -3.94 3.73
N HIS A 184 4.38 -3.34 4.91
CA HIS A 184 3.28 -2.99 5.79
C HIS A 184 2.97 -1.50 5.69
N LYS A 185 1.69 -1.20 5.50
CA LYS A 185 1.20 0.16 5.75
C LYS A 185 0.90 0.35 7.23
N VAL A 186 1.08 1.56 7.71
CA VAL A 186 0.59 2.04 9.00
C VAL A 186 -0.31 3.22 8.67
N PHE A 187 -1.62 2.99 8.65
CA PHE A 187 -2.58 3.95 8.12
C PHE A 187 -2.21 4.32 6.67
N TRP A 188 -1.87 5.59 6.40
CA TRP A 188 -1.45 6.09 5.09
C TRP A 188 0.07 5.93 4.82
N GLU A 189 0.88 5.60 5.83
CA GLU A 189 2.35 5.49 5.68
C GLU A 189 2.73 4.10 5.16
N GLY A 190 3.69 4.04 4.22
CA GLY A 190 4.20 2.79 3.66
C GLY A 190 3.98 2.68 2.13
N ASN A 191 4.69 1.74 1.52
CA ASN A 191 4.91 1.75 0.06
C ASN A 191 4.16 0.64 -0.70
N SER A 192 3.61 -0.37 -0.02
CA SER A 192 2.90 -1.46 -0.71
C SER A 192 1.86 -2.16 0.17
N ASP A 193 0.99 -2.92 -0.49
CA ASP A 193 -0.01 -3.80 0.13
C ASP A 193 0.45 -5.28 0.13
N ARG A 194 1.77 -5.51 0.27
CA ARG A 194 2.32 -6.87 0.35
C ARG A 194 2.02 -7.55 1.67
N GLY A 195 1.98 -6.78 2.76
CA GLY A 195 1.50 -7.20 4.07
C GLY A 195 0.22 -6.44 4.45
N PRO A 196 -0.44 -6.85 5.55
CA PRO A 196 -1.61 -6.14 6.06
C PRO A 196 -1.26 -4.71 6.48
N ASN A 197 -2.23 -3.80 6.34
CA ASN A 197 -2.16 -2.46 6.93
C ASN A 197 -2.35 -2.58 8.45
N LEU A 198 -1.27 -2.37 9.19
CA LEU A 198 -1.20 -2.60 10.64
C LEU A 198 -2.02 -1.57 11.43
N GLY A 199 -2.25 -0.39 10.86
CA GLY A 199 -3.13 0.63 11.45
C GLY A 199 -4.60 0.24 11.38
N SER A 200 -5.11 -0.06 10.18
CA SER A 200 -6.53 -0.44 10.00
C SER A 200 -6.85 -1.83 10.55
N LYS A 201 -5.88 -2.76 10.53
CA LYS A 201 -5.98 -4.05 11.25
C LYS A 201 -6.00 -3.85 12.76
N GLN A 202 -5.53 -2.70 13.24
CA GLN A 202 -5.36 -2.39 14.65
C GLN A 202 -4.51 -3.45 15.36
N ILE A 203 -3.29 -3.70 14.83
CA ILE A 203 -2.39 -4.74 15.38
C ILE A 203 -2.14 -4.54 16.88
N GLY A 204 -2.25 -3.30 17.39
CA GLY A 204 -2.08 -3.00 18.79
C GLY A 204 -3.17 -3.56 19.72
N LEU A 205 -4.28 -4.08 19.18
CA LEU A 205 -5.27 -4.83 19.97
C LEU A 205 -4.73 -6.20 20.44
N TYR A 206 -3.79 -6.79 19.71
CA TYR A 206 -3.24 -8.11 19.99
C TYR A 206 -2.23 -8.08 21.16
N THR A 207 -1.93 -9.24 21.74
CA THR A 207 -0.94 -9.35 22.82
C THR A 207 0.47 -9.10 22.30
N GLY A 208 1.38 -8.64 23.18
CA GLY A 208 2.78 -8.46 22.80
C GLY A 208 3.41 -9.75 22.27
N ASP A 209 3.11 -10.88 22.92
CA ASP A 209 3.59 -12.20 22.51
C ASP A 209 3.08 -12.62 21.13
N TYR A 210 1.82 -12.32 20.80
CA TYR A 210 1.29 -12.56 19.48
C TYR A 210 2.06 -11.76 18.42
N ILE A 211 2.28 -10.47 18.67
CA ILE A 211 3.02 -9.61 17.75
C ILE A 211 4.47 -10.09 17.60
N LYS A 212 5.11 -10.47 18.71
CA LYS A 212 6.47 -11.04 18.72
C LYS A 212 6.53 -12.34 17.90
N ASP A 213 5.59 -13.26 18.08
CA ASP A 213 5.52 -14.51 17.30
C ASP A 213 5.27 -14.25 15.81
N GLN A 214 4.48 -13.23 15.45
CA GLN A 214 4.27 -12.82 14.06
C GLN A 214 5.56 -12.29 13.40
N ILE A 215 6.45 -11.65 14.18
CA ILE A 215 7.73 -11.15 13.68
C ILE A 215 8.77 -12.27 13.56
N LEU A 216 8.87 -13.12 14.57
CA LEU A 216 9.87 -14.19 14.65
C LEU A 216 9.49 -15.42 13.80
N ASN A 217 8.19 -15.74 13.74
CA ASN A 217 7.65 -16.91 13.06
C ASN A 217 6.58 -16.52 12.02
N PRO A 218 6.87 -15.63 11.06
CA PRO A 218 5.86 -15.03 10.18
C PRO A 218 5.19 -16.02 9.23
N ARG A 219 5.72 -17.24 9.11
CA ARG A 219 5.17 -18.30 8.24
C ARG A 219 4.19 -19.22 8.97
N LYS A 220 4.13 -19.15 10.30
CA LYS A 220 3.33 -20.05 11.14
C LYS A 220 1.84 -19.77 10.99
N ASN A 221 1.45 -18.51 11.18
CA ASN A 221 0.06 -18.06 11.13
C ASN A 221 -0.04 -16.82 10.24
N GLN A 222 -0.74 -16.94 9.11
CA GLN A 222 -0.95 -15.80 8.20
C GLN A 222 -2.11 -14.93 8.68
N SER A 223 -2.02 -13.62 8.42
CA SER A 223 -3.18 -12.74 8.52
C SER A 223 -4.24 -13.15 7.49
N PRO A 224 -5.55 -13.07 7.82
CA PRO A 224 -6.61 -13.37 6.87
C PRO A 224 -6.44 -12.60 5.54
N GLY A 225 -6.57 -13.31 4.42
CA GLY A 225 -6.38 -12.81 3.06
C GLY A 225 -4.95 -12.88 2.51
N PHE A 226 -3.98 -13.37 3.30
CA PHE A 226 -2.57 -13.51 2.91
C PHE A 226 -2.11 -14.98 2.82
N GLU A 227 -3.03 -15.91 2.59
CA GLU A 227 -2.77 -17.36 2.59
C GLU A 227 -2.10 -17.86 1.31
N ASP A 228 -2.04 -17.03 0.28
CA ASP A 228 -1.43 -17.35 -1.00
C ASP A 228 0.08 -17.64 -0.87
N ALA A 229 0.60 -18.48 -1.76
CA ALA A 229 1.99 -18.96 -1.67
C ALA A 229 3.04 -17.84 -1.75
N LYS A 230 2.73 -16.72 -2.41
CA LYS A 230 3.62 -15.57 -2.52
C LYS A 230 3.62 -14.77 -1.21
N SER A 231 2.44 -14.51 -0.63
CA SER A 231 2.31 -13.77 0.64
C SER A 231 2.94 -14.52 1.80
N LYS A 232 2.73 -15.85 1.90
CA LYS A 232 3.37 -16.72 2.92
C LYS A 232 4.89 -16.64 2.95
N LYS A 233 5.53 -16.29 1.84
CA LYS A 233 6.99 -16.17 1.72
C LYS A 233 7.47 -14.71 1.68
N ALA A 234 6.55 -13.75 1.75
CA ALA A 234 6.87 -12.33 1.58
C ALA A 234 7.56 -11.75 2.81
N MET A 235 7.12 -12.10 4.01
CA MET A 235 7.72 -11.61 5.25
C MET A 235 9.02 -12.41 5.55
N PRO A 236 10.15 -11.71 5.73
CA PRO A 236 11.44 -12.36 6.03
C PRO A 236 11.45 -13.09 7.37
N THR A 237 12.27 -14.15 7.47
CA THR A 237 12.38 -14.99 8.69
C THR A 237 13.65 -14.76 9.48
N TYR A 238 14.47 -13.78 9.09
CA TYR A 238 15.77 -13.51 9.72
C TYR A 238 15.69 -12.48 10.86
N TYR A 239 14.51 -11.90 11.14
CA TYR A 239 14.37 -10.86 12.16
C TYR A 239 14.69 -11.33 13.59
N GLY A 240 14.62 -12.64 13.86
CA GLY A 240 15.08 -13.20 15.14
C GLY A 240 16.60 -13.19 15.31
N ASP A 241 17.34 -13.12 14.21
CA ASP A 241 18.80 -13.02 14.23
C ASP A 241 19.26 -11.55 14.09
N ASP A 242 18.49 -10.73 13.37
CA ASP A 242 18.84 -9.34 13.05
C ASP A 242 18.44 -8.33 14.14
N LEU A 243 17.45 -8.63 14.98
CA LEU A 243 16.97 -7.73 16.02
C LEU A 243 17.42 -8.20 17.41
N SER A 244 17.98 -7.30 18.20
CA SER A 244 18.17 -7.54 19.63
C SER A 244 16.83 -7.62 20.39
N GLU A 245 16.83 -8.24 21.57
CA GLU A 245 15.62 -8.34 22.40
C GLU A 245 15.04 -6.97 22.80
N ASP A 246 15.90 -5.97 23.02
CA ASP A 246 15.49 -4.60 23.33
C ASP A 246 14.87 -3.90 22.11
N GLU A 247 15.45 -4.07 20.91
CA GLU A 247 14.85 -3.56 19.67
C GLU A 247 13.51 -4.22 19.36
N LEU A 248 13.42 -5.53 19.56
CA LEU A 248 12.18 -6.27 19.36
C LEU A 248 11.10 -5.84 20.36
N SER A 249 11.48 -5.59 21.62
CA SER A 249 10.57 -5.07 22.65
C SER A 249 10.12 -3.63 22.36
N ALA A 250 11.02 -2.77 21.90
CA ALA A 250 10.69 -1.42 21.43
C ALA A 250 9.72 -1.47 20.24
N LEU A 251 10.01 -2.33 19.25
CA LEU A 251 9.19 -2.53 18.06
C LEU A 251 7.77 -3.00 18.43
N VAL A 252 7.65 -4.00 19.31
CA VAL A 252 6.35 -4.46 19.81
C VAL A 252 5.61 -3.33 20.53
N SER A 253 6.31 -2.53 21.34
CA SER A 253 5.72 -1.39 22.05
C SER A 253 5.17 -0.33 21.08
N TYR A 254 5.89 -0.01 20.01
CA TYR A 254 5.40 0.84 18.93
C TYR A 254 4.16 0.23 18.25
N LEU A 255 4.21 -1.06 17.87
CA LEU A 255 3.08 -1.73 17.23
C LEU A 255 1.83 -1.78 18.14
N LYS A 256 2.01 -1.84 19.46
CA LYS A 256 0.92 -1.77 20.45
C LYS A 256 0.18 -0.43 20.45
N THR A 257 0.80 0.64 19.96
CA THR A 257 0.14 1.94 19.79
C THR A 257 -0.76 2.00 18.56
N LEU A 258 -0.61 1.08 17.60
CA LEU A 258 -1.36 1.08 16.34
C LEU A 258 -2.78 0.55 16.54
N ARG A 259 -3.69 1.45 16.94
CA ARG A 259 -5.10 1.19 17.21
C ARG A 259 -5.96 2.32 16.64
N ASP A 260 -7.21 2.00 16.32
CA ASP A 260 -8.22 2.94 15.82
C ASP A 260 -9.50 2.78 16.67
N PRO A 261 -9.77 3.69 17.61
CA PRO A 261 -10.93 3.60 18.48
C PRO A 261 -12.23 4.03 17.78
N THR A 262 -12.15 4.52 16.54
CA THR A 262 -13.30 5.07 15.81
C THR A 262 -13.91 4.10 14.81
N HIS A 263 -13.11 3.15 14.31
CA HIS A 263 -13.52 2.22 13.27
C HIS A 263 -13.35 0.76 13.71
N MET A 264 -14.17 -0.12 13.15
CA MET A 264 -14.00 -1.56 13.32
C MET A 264 -12.71 -2.05 12.63
N PRO A 265 -11.92 -2.97 13.22
CA PRO A 265 -10.74 -3.52 12.59
C PRO A 265 -11.02 -4.14 11.21
N VAL A 266 -10.01 -4.03 10.35
CA VAL A 266 -10.07 -4.43 8.94
C VAL A 266 -9.12 -5.59 8.69
N GLU A 267 -9.61 -6.61 8.00
CA GLU A 267 -8.86 -7.77 7.55
C GLU A 267 -8.85 -7.87 6.02
N GLY A 268 -8.09 -8.83 5.51
CA GLY A 268 -7.99 -9.08 4.09
C GLY A 268 -6.89 -8.29 3.40
N LYS A 269 -6.68 -8.65 2.14
CA LYS A 269 -5.63 -8.09 1.28
C LYS A 269 -6.27 -7.25 0.19
N PHE A 270 -5.77 -6.03 -0.01
CA PHE A 270 -6.27 -5.15 -1.06
C PHE A 270 -6.26 -5.85 -2.44
N PRO A 271 -7.35 -5.77 -3.23
CA PRO A 271 -8.58 -4.99 -3.02
C PRO A 271 -9.70 -5.73 -2.24
N ASN A 272 -9.49 -6.96 -1.80
CA ASN A 272 -10.50 -7.80 -1.14
C ASN A 272 -10.38 -7.72 0.38
N GLN A 273 -10.76 -6.57 0.94
CA GLN A 273 -10.75 -6.31 2.38
C GLN A 273 -12.16 -6.34 2.98
N TRP A 274 -12.28 -6.65 4.26
CA TRP A 274 -13.54 -6.66 5.01
C TRP A 274 -13.33 -6.19 6.45
N THR A 275 -14.39 -5.76 7.10
CA THR A 275 -14.36 -5.40 8.53
C THR A 275 -14.72 -6.61 9.37
N TRP A 276 -14.36 -6.60 10.65
CA TRP A 276 -14.80 -7.64 11.61
C TRP A 276 -16.32 -7.76 11.75
N TRP A 277 -17.11 -6.77 11.29
CA TRP A 277 -18.56 -6.93 11.18
C TRP A 277 -18.97 -8.07 10.26
N ASP A 278 -18.16 -8.42 9.26
CA ASP A 278 -18.43 -9.42 8.23
C ASP A 278 -17.56 -10.67 8.37
N ASP A 279 -16.74 -10.77 9.43
CA ASP A 279 -15.79 -11.86 9.64
C ASP A 279 -16.42 -12.97 10.50
N LYS A 280 -16.57 -14.15 9.91
CA LYS A 280 -17.23 -15.31 10.54
C LYS A 280 -16.49 -15.81 11.78
N ASP A 281 -15.17 -15.82 11.74
CA ASP A 281 -14.34 -16.36 12.83
C ASP A 281 -14.30 -15.37 13.99
N VAL A 282 -14.30 -14.06 13.68
CA VAL A 282 -14.46 -13.00 14.67
C VAL A 282 -15.82 -13.07 15.33
N ILE A 283 -16.91 -13.18 14.57
CA ILE A 283 -18.27 -13.28 15.11
C ILE A 283 -18.42 -14.52 15.99
N ALA A 284 -17.88 -15.67 15.57
CA ALA A 284 -17.90 -16.90 16.37
C ALA A 284 -17.14 -16.75 17.70
N THR A 285 -15.99 -16.09 17.69
CA THR A 285 -15.26 -15.75 18.92
C THR A 285 -16.04 -14.74 19.76
N GLY A 286 -16.65 -13.74 19.11
CA GLY A 286 -17.50 -12.74 19.74
C GLY A 286 -18.68 -13.32 20.50
N GLN A 287 -19.31 -14.36 19.95
CA GLN A 287 -20.35 -15.12 20.64
C GLN A 287 -19.83 -15.74 21.93
N GLN A 288 -18.64 -16.35 21.91
CA GLN A 288 -18.05 -16.94 23.11
C GLN A 288 -17.77 -15.88 24.19
N VAL A 289 -17.28 -14.70 23.80
CA VAL A 289 -17.08 -13.58 24.73
C VAL A 289 -18.42 -13.09 25.29
N PHE A 290 -19.40 -12.87 24.43
CA PHE A 290 -20.72 -12.35 24.80
C PHE A 290 -21.47 -13.29 25.76
N GLU A 291 -21.33 -14.60 25.55
CA GLU A 291 -21.93 -15.64 26.40
C GLU A 291 -21.09 -16.01 27.64
N GLY A 292 -19.90 -15.42 27.81
CA GLY A 292 -19.02 -15.69 28.96
C GLY A 292 -18.32 -17.05 28.91
N LEU A 293 -18.05 -17.56 27.72
CA LEU A 293 -17.38 -18.83 27.46
C LEU A 293 -15.90 -18.65 27.10
N GLN A 294 -15.45 -17.42 26.84
CA GLN A 294 -14.08 -17.16 26.39
C GLN A 294 -13.10 -17.02 27.58
N PRO A 295 -12.03 -17.86 27.66
CA PRO A 295 -11.11 -17.87 28.81
C PRO A 295 -10.37 -16.55 29.04
N GLU A 296 -9.96 -15.84 28.00
CA GLU A 296 -9.23 -14.57 28.12
C GLU A 296 -10.10 -13.42 28.63
N THR A 297 -11.41 -13.65 28.75
CA THR A 297 -12.38 -12.72 29.33
C THR A 297 -13.21 -13.40 30.42
N GLU A 298 -12.61 -14.31 31.20
CA GLU A 298 -13.28 -14.92 32.34
C GLU A 298 -13.86 -13.85 33.28
N GLY A 299 -15.16 -13.95 33.57
CA GLY A 299 -15.91 -12.95 34.35
C GLY A 299 -16.64 -11.88 33.52
N LEU A 300 -16.39 -11.78 32.22
CA LEU A 300 -17.20 -10.99 31.30
C LEU A 300 -18.37 -11.84 30.79
N THR A 301 -19.61 -11.37 30.92
CA THR A 301 -20.77 -12.09 30.36
C THR A 301 -21.90 -11.12 30.00
N CYS A 302 -21.88 -10.63 28.77
CA CYS A 302 -22.86 -9.67 28.25
C CYS A 302 -24.29 -10.25 28.25
N ALA A 303 -24.41 -11.56 27.96
CA ALA A 303 -25.68 -12.27 27.86
C ALA A 303 -26.48 -12.32 29.17
N VAL A 304 -25.85 -12.11 30.34
CA VAL A 304 -26.57 -12.05 31.63
C VAL A 304 -27.55 -10.88 31.66
N CYS A 305 -27.21 -9.76 31.01
CA CYS A 305 -28.08 -8.58 30.90
C CYS A 305 -28.85 -8.54 29.58
N HIS A 306 -28.18 -8.89 28.47
CA HIS A 306 -28.70 -8.70 27.12
C HIS A 306 -29.31 -9.96 26.48
N GLY A 307 -29.26 -11.11 27.17
CA GLY A 307 -29.77 -12.39 26.69
C GLY A 307 -28.91 -13.03 25.60
N LYS A 308 -28.84 -14.36 25.57
CA LYS A 308 -28.09 -15.10 24.53
C LYS A 308 -28.67 -14.94 23.12
N ASP A 309 -29.96 -14.65 23.06
CA ASP A 309 -30.73 -14.39 21.85
C ASP A 309 -30.94 -12.89 21.60
N GLY A 310 -30.27 -12.04 22.36
CA GLY A 310 -30.41 -10.58 22.31
C GLY A 310 -31.67 -10.05 22.99
N ILE A 311 -32.44 -10.90 23.69
CA ILE A 311 -33.57 -10.49 24.53
C ILE A 311 -33.06 -9.92 25.86
N PRO A 312 -33.32 -8.64 26.19
CA PRO A 312 -32.94 -8.09 27.47
C PRO A 312 -33.48 -8.90 28.65
N MET A 313 -32.57 -9.33 29.52
CA MET A 313 -32.86 -10.07 30.76
C MET A 313 -32.94 -9.13 31.97
N MET A 314 -32.54 -7.87 31.81
CA MET A 314 -32.60 -6.83 32.84
C MET A 314 -33.31 -5.57 32.33
N THR A 315 -34.06 -4.93 33.23
CA THR A 315 -34.71 -3.64 32.94
C THR A 315 -33.68 -2.58 32.55
N GLY A 316 -33.87 -1.98 31.38
CA GLY A 316 -32.99 -0.92 30.86
C GLY A 316 -31.77 -1.42 30.10
N ALA A 317 -31.56 -2.74 29.96
CA ALA A 317 -30.60 -3.27 29.01
C ALA A 317 -31.09 -3.05 27.57
N LEU A 318 -30.16 -2.72 26.67
CA LEU A 318 -30.45 -2.47 25.26
C LEU A 318 -30.89 -3.77 24.57
N ASP A 319 -32.03 -3.74 23.86
CA ASP A 319 -32.49 -4.83 22.98
C ASP A 319 -31.76 -4.74 21.63
N PHE A 320 -30.77 -5.59 21.40
CA PHE A 320 -29.98 -5.53 20.17
C PHE A 320 -30.74 -5.98 18.91
N ARG A 321 -31.94 -6.57 19.05
CA ARG A 321 -32.75 -7.03 17.93
C ARG A 321 -33.60 -5.91 17.33
N ASN A 322 -33.90 -4.88 18.12
CA ASN A 322 -34.60 -3.70 17.62
C ASN A 322 -33.58 -2.74 16.99
N GLU A 323 -33.43 -2.84 15.66
CA GLU A 323 -32.55 -1.97 14.87
C GLU A 323 -32.85 -0.47 15.02
N ASN A 324 -34.05 -0.11 15.48
CA ASN A 324 -34.49 1.28 15.63
C ASN A 324 -34.36 1.80 17.08
N ASN A 325 -33.69 1.05 17.97
CA ASN A 325 -33.43 1.53 19.32
C ASN A 325 -32.60 2.81 19.30
N ALA A 326 -32.97 3.75 20.17
CA ALA A 326 -32.24 4.98 20.41
C ALA A 326 -31.04 4.73 21.32
N ASP A 327 -30.03 5.58 21.20
CA ASP A 327 -28.90 5.61 22.11
C ASP A 327 -29.30 6.14 23.50
N THR A 328 -28.49 5.80 24.50
CA THR A 328 -28.69 6.30 25.86
C THR A 328 -28.43 7.81 25.92
N THR A 329 -29.26 8.52 26.67
CA THR A 329 -29.07 9.95 26.99
C THR A 329 -28.38 10.15 28.34
N LYS A 330 -27.97 9.07 29.00
CA LYS A 330 -27.32 9.11 30.33
C LYS A 330 -25.85 9.52 30.29
N ILE A 331 -25.26 9.64 29.10
CA ILE A 331 -23.87 10.05 28.91
C ILE A 331 -23.89 11.44 28.29
N GLU A 332 -23.65 12.45 29.12
CA GLU A 332 -23.68 13.86 28.70
C GLU A 332 -22.63 14.14 27.61
N GLY A 333 -23.03 14.80 26.53
CA GLY A 333 -22.15 15.19 25.44
C GLY A 333 -21.67 14.06 24.51
N ASP A 334 -21.98 12.80 24.80
CA ASP A 334 -21.65 11.64 23.98
C ASP A 334 -22.94 10.84 23.72
N HIS A 335 -23.76 11.32 22.79
CA HIS A 335 -25.03 10.73 22.37
C HIS A 335 -25.22 10.84 20.85
N THR A 336 -26.01 9.96 20.24
CA THR A 336 -26.47 10.10 18.85
C THR A 336 -27.99 9.96 18.72
N ASP A 337 -28.59 10.79 17.87
CA ASP A 337 -30.01 10.67 17.49
C ASP A 337 -30.26 9.53 16.49
N LYS A 338 -29.20 8.87 16.01
CA LYS A 338 -29.30 7.79 15.03
C LYS A 338 -29.84 6.50 15.68
N PRO A 339 -30.66 5.72 14.95
CA PRO A 339 -31.06 4.39 15.39
C PRO A 339 -29.89 3.42 15.41
N LEU A 340 -29.99 2.35 16.20
CA LEU A 340 -28.97 1.30 16.39
C LEU A 340 -28.30 0.82 15.09
N LYS A 341 -29.07 0.59 14.02
CA LYS A 341 -28.55 0.16 12.70
C LYS A 341 -27.55 1.13 12.07
N GLU A 342 -27.66 2.42 12.41
CA GLU A 342 -26.88 3.53 11.87
C GLU A 342 -25.85 4.07 12.87
N TRP A 343 -25.69 3.42 14.03
CA TRP A 343 -24.66 3.80 14.98
C TRP A 343 -23.27 3.68 14.35
N PRO A 344 -22.41 4.69 14.54
CA PRO A 344 -21.02 4.60 14.13
C PRO A 344 -20.28 3.56 14.97
N ASP A 345 -19.25 2.92 14.41
CA ASP A 345 -18.51 1.84 15.06
C ASP A 345 -17.95 2.27 16.43
N ALA A 346 -17.41 3.49 16.50
CA ALA A 346 -16.92 4.10 17.73
C ALA A 346 -17.95 4.11 18.87
N LEU A 347 -19.25 4.22 18.56
CA LEU A 347 -20.29 4.31 19.56
C LEU A 347 -20.52 2.97 20.25
N TRP A 348 -20.64 1.89 19.47
CA TRP A 348 -20.70 0.50 19.99
C TRP A 348 -19.57 0.26 20.98
N TYR A 349 -18.35 0.57 20.53
CA TYR A 349 -17.15 0.42 21.34
C TYR A 349 -17.16 1.25 22.61
N ARG A 350 -17.55 2.53 22.54
CA ARG A 350 -17.61 3.41 23.71
C ARG A 350 -18.65 2.98 24.73
N ARG A 351 -19.82 2.50 24.31
CA ARG A 351 -20.87 2.03 25.24
C ARG A 351 -20.40 0.85 26.08
N VAL A 352 -19.56 0.00 25.52
CA VAL A 352 -19.00 -1.14 26.24
C VAL A 352 -17.75 -0.79 27.03
N THR A 353 -16.87 0.03 26.47
CA THR A 353 -15.61 0.39 27.14
C THR A 353 -15.80 1.39 28.27
N ARG A 354 -16.70 2.38 28.11
CA ARG A 354 -17.01 3.43 29.11
C ARG A 354 -18.15 3.07 30.04
N GLY A 355 -18.93 2.03 29.71
CA GLY A 355 -20.15 1.70 30.43
C GLY A 355 -21.21 2.78 30.28
N VAL A 356 -22.33 2.61 31.00
CA VAL A 356 -23.42 3.59 31.03
C VAL A 356 -23.67 4.03 32.47
N PRO A 357 -23.48 5.33 32.80
CA PRO A 357 -23.68 5.85 34.15
C PRO A 357 -25.06 5.52 34.71
N ASN A 358 -25.12 5.22 36.02
CA ASN A 358 -26.36 4.89 36.72
C ASN A 358 -27.12 3.70 36.07
N THR A 359 -26.37 2.70 35.59
CA THR A 359 -26.89 1.41 35.13
C THR A 359 -25.94 0.29 35.55
N PRO A 360 -26.37 -0.98 35.47
CA PRO A 360 -25.47 -2.14 35.63
C PRO A 360 -24.40 -2.30 34.54
N MET A 361 -24.42 -1.50 33.46
CA MET A 361 -23.43 -1.59 32.38
C MET A 361 -22.09 -0.97 32.79
N ALA A 362 -21.16 -1.80 33.25
CA ALA A 362 -19.85 -1.40 33.74
C ALA A 362 -18.89 -0.92 32.60
N PRO A 363 -17.85 -0.12 32.94
CA PRO A 363 -16.82 0.30 31.99
C PRO A 363 -15.82 -0.85 31.71
N TRP A 364 -16.20 -1.78 30.84
CA TRP A 364 -15.42 -3.00 30.59
C TRP A 364 -14.04 -2.74 29.98
N GLY A 365 -13.81 -1.57 29.41
CA GLY A 365 -12.54 -1.18 28.78
C GLY A 365 -11.36 -1.13 29.76
N MET A 366 -11.63 -0.94 31.05
CA MET A 366 -10.59 -0.94 32.10
C MET A 366 -10.30 -2.33 32.66
N ILE A 367 -11.10 -3.33 32.31
CA ILE A 367 -11.12 -4.64 32.96
C ILE A 367 -10.68 -5.73 31.98
N PHE A 368 -11.15 -5.66 30.73
CA PHE A 368 -10.96 -6.70 29.75
C PHE A 368 -10.20 -6.21 28.51
N PRO A 369 -9.43 -7.08 27.83
CA PRO A 369 -8.72 -6.69 26.63
C PRO A 369 -9.68 -6.23 25.54
N HIS A 370 -9.46 -5.02 25.04
CA HIS A 370 -10.30 -4.40 24.02
C HIS A 370 -10.46 -5.21 22.73
N LEU A 371 -9.49 -6.10 22.43
CA LEU A 371 -9.59 -7.07 21.35
C LEU A 371 -10.90 -7.86 21.43
N TYR A 372 -11.22 -8.39 22.62
CA TYR A 372 -12.40 -9.22 22.83
C TYR A 372 -13.68 -8.39 22.93
N LEU A 373 -13.61 -7.16 23.43
CA LEU A 373 -14.74 -6.24 23.43
C LEU A 373 -15.20 -5.93 22.00
N TRP A 374 -14.27 -5.63 21.08
CA TRP A 374 -14.61 -5.45 19.66
C TRP A 374 -15.26 -6.69 19.04
N LYS A 375 -14.78 -7.89 19.38
CA LYS A 375 -15.37 -9.15 18.91
C LYS A 375 -16.79 -9.35 19.48
N ALA A 376 -17.00 -9.04 20.75
CA ALA A 376 -18.33 -9.10 21.37
C ALA A 376 -19.32 -8.14 20.68
N GLU A 377 -18.88 -6.92 20.35
CA GLU A 377 -19.72 -5.97 19.61
C GLU A 377 -20.03 -6.47 18.19
N ALA A 378 -19.03 -7.03 17.50
CA ALA A 378 -19.23 -7.65 16.19
C ALA A 378 -20.32 -8.73 16.22
N TYR A 379 -20.35 -9.55 17.26
CA TYR A 379 -21.43 -10.51 17.49
C TYR A 379 -22.76 -9.86 17.88
N ALA A 380 -22.77 -8.91 18.82
CA ALA A 380 -23.99 -8.24 19.29
C ALA A 380 -24.77 -7.55 18.14
N ARG A 381 -24.06 -6.99 17.16
CA ARG A 381 -24.69 -6.40 15.98
C ARG A 381 -25.49 -7.42 15.15
N THR A 382 -25.11 -8.70 15.17
CA THR A 382 -25.79 -9.74 14.39
C THR A 382 -27.23 -9.99 14.81
N PHE A 383 -27.64 -9.55 16.01
CA PHE A 383 -29.02 -9.70 16.49
C PHE A 383 -30.05 -8.93 15.64
N HIS A 384 -29.66 -7.81 15.01
CA HIS A 384 -30.50 -7.08 14.05
C HIS A 384 -29.94 -7.04 12.62
N ASP A 385 -28.64 -7.29 12.45
CA ASP A 385 -27.97 -7.33 11.14
C ASP A 385 -27.20 -8.66 10.97
N PRO A 386 -27.90 -9.80 10.84
CA PRO A 386 -27.28 -11.12 10.83
C PRO A 386 -26.54 -11.40 9.52
N LEU A 387 -25.37 -12.03 9.61
CA LEU A 387 -24.42 -12.19 8.51
C LEU A 387 -25.02 -12.95 7.30
N ASP A 388 -25.86 -13.96 7.55
CA ASP A 388 -26.48 -14.81 6.52
C ASP A 388 -27.56 -14.08 5.72
N LYS A 389 -28.09 -12.95 6.22
CA LYS A 389 -29.10 -12.14 5.53
C LYS A 389 -28.52 -10.94 4.80
N ARG A 390 -27.22 -10.66 4.94
CA ARG A 390 -26.58 -9.53 4.25
C ARG A 390 -26.41 -9.81 2.77
N THR A 391 -26.77 -8.82 1.95
CA THR A 391 -26.62 -8.88 0.49
C THR A 391 -25.25 -8.37 0.00
N ALA A 392 -24.51 -7.66 0.85
CA ALA A 392 -23.18 -7.13 0.58
C ALA A 392 -22.38 -7.01 1.88
N ILE A 393 -21.04 -7.07 1.76
CA ILE A 393 -20.13 -6.75 2.87
C ILE A 393 -20.22 -5.27 3.20
N ARG A 394 -19.99 -4.91 4.46
CA ARG A 394 -19.94 -3.50 4.87
C ARG A 394 -18.72 -2.84 4.24
N PRO A 395 -18.84 -1.56 3.85
CA PRO A 395 -17.71 -0.83 3.29
C PRO A 395 -16.59 -0.75 4.32
N VAL A 396 -15.36 -0.97 3.85
CA VAL A 396 -14.17 -0.74 4.66
C VAL A 396 -14.11 0.75 4.99
N PRO A 397 -13.96 1.13 6.27
CA PRO A 397 -13.90 2.53 6.68
C PRO A 397 -12.68 3.21 6.04
N PRO A 398 -12.77 4.53 5.76
CA PRO A 398 -11.61 5.28 5.32
C PRO A 398 -10.54 5.22 6.41
N ILE A 399 -9.28 5.32 5.98
CA ILE A 399 -8.16 5.47 6.92
C ILE A 399 -8.35 6.83 7.62
N PRO A 400 -8.26 6.89 8.96
CA PRO A 400 -8.37 8.15 9.70
C PRO A 400 -7.40 9.21 9.19
N THR A 401 -7.75 10.48 9.30
CA THR A 401 -6.84 11.59 9.00
C THR A 401 -5.85 11.81 10.15
N LYS A 402 -4.79 12.58 9.89
CA LYS A 402 -3.82 12.95 10.94
C LYS A 402 -4.50 13.73 12.07
N GLU A 403 -5.39 14.64 11.71
CA GLU A 403 -6.14 15.47 12.63
C GLU A 403 -7.08 14.63 13.51
N GLU A 404 -7.73 13.60 12.94
CA GLU A 404 -8.53 12.65 13.71
C GLU A 404 -7.67 11.87 14.71
N ILE A 405 -6.52 11.35 14.29
CA ILE A 405 -5.61 10.62 15.19
C ILE A 405 -5.10 11.52 16.33
N GLU A 406 -4.78 12.78 16.02
CA GLU A 406 -4.37 13.77 17.02
C GLU A 406 -5.49 14.05 18.04
N SER A 407 -6.75 14.13 17.58
CA SER A 407 -7.91 14.36 18.45
C SER A 407 -8.17 13.20 19.41
N TRP A 408 -7.81 11.96 19.06
CA TRP A 408 -8.07 10.81 19.93
C TRP A 408 -7.43 10.93 21.32
N LYS A 409 -6.28 11.62 21.41
CA LYS A 409 -5.62 11.91 22.69
C LYS A 409 -6.42 12.91 23.51
N THR A 410 -6.92 13.98 22.88
CA THR A 410 -7.71 15.02 23.56
C THR A 410 -9.09 14.53 23.98
N ASP A 411 -9.65 13.60 23.19
CA ASP A 411 -11.02 13.11 23.37
C ASP A 411 -11.12 11.91 24.33
N GLY A 412 -9.98 11.51 24.91
CA GLY A 412 -9.88 10.38 25.84
C GLY A 412 -10.40 9.08 25.24
N LEU A 413 -10.19 8.86 23.93
CA LEU A 413 -10.67 7.67 23.23
C LEU A 413 -9.81 6.44 23.53
N PHE A 414 -8.62 6.63 24.09
CA PHE A 414 -7.81 5.59 24.71
C PHE A 414 -7.87 5.73 26.23
N MET A 415 -8.19 4.62 26.91
CA MET A 415 -8.27 4.60 28.38
C MET A 415 -6.94 4.24 29.08
N ASP A 416 -5.84 4.18 28.35
CA ASP A 416 -4.50 4.03 28.92
C ASP A 416 -3.50 4.92 28.17
N PRO A 417 -2.47 5.45 28.85
CA PRO A 417 -1.44 6.26 28.25
C PRO A 417 -0.43 5.34 27.56
N LEU A 418 -0.79 4.81 26.39
CA LEU A 418 0.19 4.22 25.47
C LEU A 418 0.82 5.27 24.56
N LEU A 419 0.76 6.55 24.94
CA LEU A 419 1.50 7.67 24.38
C LEU A 419 2.01 8.58 25.49
#